data_AF-A0A7C5CFE6-F1
#
_entry.id   AF-A0A7C5CFE6-F1
#
_cell.length_a   1.000
_cell.length_b   1.000
_cell.length_c   1.000
_cell.angle_alpha   90.00
_cell.angle_beta   90.00
_cell.angle_gamma   90.00
#
_symmetry.space_group_name_H-M   'P 1'
#
loop_
_entity.id
_entity.type
_entity.pdbx_description
1 polymer ?
#
loop_
_entity_poly.entity_id
_entity_poly.type
_entity_poly.pdbx_seq_one_letter_code
_entity_poly.pdbx_strand_id
1 'polypeptide(L)'
;MKRREFIQSVFAVSAVAVVATPSNLMAKDEAKKKKGPNDMSFDDALKVITDGKEVKKSDKIKLTAPEIAENGAVVPVKVEVDHPMEEKNYVKAIHILNTANSNARCADVMLTPANGKGYFATR
;
A
#
# COMPACT_ATOMS: atom_id res chain seq x y z
N MET A 1 -61.60 -11.61 -28.58
CA MET A 1 -60.46 -10.93 -27.94
C MET A 1 -59.35 -10.77 -28.97
N LYS A 2 -59.04 -9.54 -29.37
CA LYS A 2 -58.08 -9.24 -30.44
C LYS A 2 -56.67 -9.37 -29.86
N ARG A 3 -55.88 -10.34 -30.34
CA ARG A 3 -54.49 -10.64 -29.92
C ARG A 3 -53.50 -9.47 -30.08
N ARG A 4 -53.96 -8.34 -30.64
CA ARG A 4 -53.17 -7.12 -30.89
C ARG A 4 -53.10 -6.18 -29.69
N GLU A 5 -54.16 -6.12 -28.88
CA GLU A 5 -54.22 -5.26 -27.68
C GLU A 5 -53.32 -5.79 -26.54
N PHE A 6 -53.21 -7.12 -26.43
CA PHE A 6 -52.42 -7.80 -25.40
C PHE A 6 -50.90 -7.61 -25.58
N ILE A 7 -50.42 -7.48 -26.82
CA ILE A 7 -49.00 -7.20 -27.08
C ILE A 7 -48.69 -5.72 -26.84
N GLN A 8 -49.62 -4.79 -27.13
CA GLN A 8 -49.42 -3.37 -26.86
C GLN A 8 -49.36 -3.04 -25.36
N SER A 9 -50.12 -3.74 -24.50
CA SER A 9 -50.05 -3.52 -23.05
C SER A 9 -48.75 -4.01 -22.41
N VAL A 10 -48.04 -4.97 -23.03
CA VAL A 10 -46.75 -5.46 -22.53
C VAL A 10 -45.60 -4.50 -22.89
N PHE A 11 -45.71 -3.77 -24.01
CA PHE A 11 -44.70 -2.77 -24.40
C PHE A 11 -44.89 -1.40 -23.74
N ALA A 12 -46.07 -1.08 -23.19
CA ALA A 12 -46.36 0.22 -22.59
C ALA A 12 -46.01 0.35 -21.09
N VAL A 13 -45.59 -0.73 -20.43
CA VAL A 13 -45.22 -0.70 -18.99
C VAL A 13 -43.70 -0.60 -18.77
N SER A 14 -42.87 -0.62 -19.82
CA SER A 14 -41.41 -0.48 -19.67
C SER A 14 -40.90 0.96 -19.64
N ALA A 15 -41.77 1.97 -19.55
CA ALA A 15 -41.41 3.39 -19.55
C ALA A 15 -41.38 4.05 -18.15
N VAL A 16 -41.15 3.28 -17.08
CA VAL A 16 -40.73 3.82 -15.78
C VAL A 16 -39.57 2.97 -15.23
N ALA A 17 -38.47 2.92 -15.98
CA ALA A 17 -37.19 2.44 -15.48
C ALA A 17 -36.28 3.66 -15.25
N VAL A 18 -36.44 4.25 -14.07
CA VAL A 18 -35.41 4.99 -13.31
C VAL A 18 -34.44 5.82 -14.17
N VAL A 19 -34.89 7.00 -14.58
CA VAL A 19 -33.97 8.11 -14.90
C VAL A 19 -33.43 8.63 -13.57
N ALA A 20 -32.34 8.02 -13.10
CA ALA A 20 -31.31 8.61 -12.23
C ALA A 20 -30.52 7.49 -11.54
N THR A 21 -29.37 7.11 -12.09
CA THR A 21 -28.12 6.88 -11.34
C THR A 21 -26.99 6.58 -12.33
N PRO A 22 -25.76 6.98 -11.98
CA PRO A 22 -24.90 7.72 -12.89
C PRO A 22 -23.94 6.82 -13.66
N SER A 23 -23.38 7.40 -14.71
CA SER A 23 -22.20 6.97 -15.49
C SER A 23 -20.94 6.65 -14.64
N ASN A 24 -21.05 6.54 -13.31
CA ASN A 24 -19.98 6.23 -12.37
C ASN A 24 -19.78 4.72 -12.16
N LEU A 25 -20.50 3.85 -12.88
CA LEU A 25 -20.24 2.40 -12.89
C LEU A 25 -18.98 2.00 -13.70
N MET A 26 -18.31 2.97 -14.34
CA MET A 26 -17.06 2.76 -15.09
C MET A 26 -15.87 3.56 -14.53
N ALA A 27 -15.91 3.97 -13.27
CA ALA A 27 -14.79 4.66 -12.64
C ALA A 27 -14.76 4.54 -11.10
N LYS A 28 -15.31 3.45 -10.55
CA LYS A 28 -14.80 2.99 -9.26
C LYS A 28 -13.49 2.32 -9.60
N ASP A 29 -12.41 2.97 -9.17
CA ASP A 29 -11.10 2.39 -8.90
C ASP A 29 -11.06 0.91 -9.21
N GLU A 30 -10.22 0.53 -10.17
CA GLU A 30 -9.69 -0.82 -10.17
C GLU A 30 -9.07 -1.04 -8.79
N ALA A 31 -9.89 -1.53 -7.86
CA ALA A 31 -9.44 -2.07 -6.60
C ALA A 31 -8.53 -3.20 -7.04
N LYS A 32 -7.22 -2.91 -7.08
CA LYS A 32 -6.18 -3.84 -7.50
C LYS A 32 -6.53 -5.17 -6.87
N LYS A 33 -6.94 -6.11 -7.73
CA LYS A 33 -7.37 -7.44 -7.31
C LYS A 33 -6.24 -7.97 -6.44
N LYS A 34 -6.51 -8.25 -5.15
CA LYS A 34 -5.46 -8.66 -4.20
C LYS A 34 -4.64 -9.77 -4.85
N LYS A 35 -3.35 -9.53 -5.08
CA LYS A 35 -2.49 -10.47 -5.83
C LYS A 35 -2.22 -11.76 -5.05
N GLY A 36 -2.51 -11.76 -3.75
CA GLY A 36 -2.47 -12.92 -2.88
C GLY A 36 -3.04 -12.62 -1.49
N PRO A 37 -3.05 -13.61 -0.59
CA PRO A 37 -3.57 -13.45 0.78
C PRO A 37 -2.78 -12.40 1.59
N ASN A 38 -1.49 -12.21 1.26
CA ASN A 38 -0.58 -11.26 1.94
C ASN A 38 -0.37 -9.96 1.16
N ASP A 39 -1.23 -9.62 0.20
CA ASP A 39 -1.10 -8.40 -0.60
C ASP A 39 -1.23 -7.14 0.27
N MET A 40 -0.27 -6.23 0.16
CA MET A 40 -0.26 -4.97 0.89
C MET A 40 0.37 -3.90 0.01
N SER A 41 -0.44 -2.91 -0.39
CA SER A 41 0.06 -1.81 -1.21
C SER A 41 0.99 -0.90 -0.41
N PHE A 42 1.84 -0.14 -1.11
CA PHE A 42 2.73 0.84 -0.50
C PHE A 42 1.96 1.91 0.30
N ASP A 43 0.85 2.41 -0.25
CA ASP A 43 0.04 3.44 0.41
C ASP A 43 -0.65 2.91 1.67
N ASP A 44 -1.12 1.66 1.65
CA ASP A 44 -1.71 1.03 2.83
C ASP A 44 -0.64 0.77 3.91
N ALA A 45 0.54 0.31 3.51
CA ALA A 45 1.68 0.14 4.42
C ALA A 45 2.09 1.48 5.06
N LEU A 46 2.21 2.55 4.26
CA LEU A 46 2.51 3.88 4.76
C LEU A 46 1.46 4.37 5.76
N LYS A 47 0.17 4.27 5.43
CA LYS A 47 -0.91 4.70 6.34
C LYS A 47 -0.85 3.97 7.69
N VAL A 48 -0.59 2.67 7.67
CA VAL A 48 -0.47 1.85 8.89
C VAL A 48 0.78 2.22 9.70
N ILE A 49 1.90 2.53 9.05
CA ILE A 49 3.15 2.84 9.74
C ILE A 49 3.13 4.26 10.33
N THR A 50 2.55 5.23 9.61
CA THR A 50 2.61 6.64 10.02
C THR A 50 1.38 7.10 10.78
N ASP A 51 0.33 6.29 10.88
CA ASP A 51 -1.01 6.67 11.36
C ASP A 51 -1.52 7.93 10.63
N GLY A 52 -1.23 8.05 9.34
CA GLY A 52 -1.61 9.20 8.51
C GLY A 52 -0.77 10.46 8.72
N LYS A 53 0.32 10.41 9.49
CA LYS A 53 1.27 11.53 9.62
C LYS A 53 2.05 11.74 8.33
N GLU A 54 2.41 13.00 8.08
CA GLU A 54 3.24 13.39 6.94
C GLU A 54 4.65 12.81 7.04
N VAL A 55 5.13 12.22 5.93
CA VAL A 55 6.49 11.70 5.81
C VAL A 55 7.40 12.79 5.28
N LYS A 56 8.50 13.05 5.99
CA LYS A 56 9.53 14.01 5.58
C LYS A 56 10.78 13.28 5.12
N LYS A 57 11.37 13.75 4.03
CA LYS A 57 12.69 13.29 3.59
C LYS A 57 13.74 13.72 4.61
N SER A 58 14.77 12.89 4.80
CA SER A 58 15.86 13.17 5.73
C SER A 58 17.18 12.67 5.19
N ASP A 59 18.20 13.53 5.24
CA ASP A 59 19.56 13.19 4.82
C ASP A 59 20.34 12.37 5.87
N LYS A 60 19.72 12.16 7.05
CA LYS A 60 20.29 11.35 8.15
C LYS A 60 20.17 9.85 7.90
N ILE A 61 19.41 9.42 6.90
CA ILE A 61 19.13 8.00 6.62
C ILE A 61 19.98 7.56 5.43
N LYS A 62 20.88 6.60 5.67
CA LYS A 62 21.71 5.98 4.63
C LYS A 62 21.25 4.56 4.37
N LEU A 63 20.67 4.33 3.19
CA LEU A 63 20.37 3.00 2.65
C LEU A 63 21.51 2.57 1.72
N THR A 64 22.11 1.41 1.99
CA THR A 64 23.15 0.81 1.15
C THR A 64 22.66 -0.54 0.65
N ALA A 65 22.65 -0.70 -0.66
CA ALA A 65 22.39 -1.95 -1.36
C ALA A 65 23.27 -1.98 -2.63
N PRO A 66 23.63 -3.17 -3.14
CA PRO A 66 24.31 -3.31 -4.43
C PRO A 66 23.48 -2.69 -5.57
N GLU A 67 24.17 -2.16 -6.58
CA GLU A 67 23.51 -1.67 -7.80
C GLU A 67 22.88 -2.81 -8.59
N ILE A 68 23.57 -3.96 -8.63
CA ILE A 68 23.10 -5.17 -9.29
C ILE A 68 23.09 -6.31 -8.27
N ALA A 69 21.97 -7.01 -8.19
CA ALA A 69 21.86 -8.25 -7.46
C ALA A 69 21.98 -9.45 -8.42
N GLU A 70 22.97 -10.31 -8.20
CA GLU A 70 23.07 -11.58 -8.95
C GLU A 70 21.90 -12.52 -8.64
N ASN A 71 21.45 -12.51 -7.38
CA ASN A 71 20.32 -13.30 -6.92
C ASN A 71 19.37 -12.42 -6.11
N GLY A 72 18.16 -12.21 -6.64
CA GLY A 72 17.12 -11.39 -5.99
C GLY A 72 16.61 -11.97 -4.67
N ALA A 73 16.90 -13.24 -4.35
CA ALA A 73 16.53 -13.85 -3.08
C ALA A 73 17.52 -13.53 -1.93
N VAL A 74 18.72 -13.02 -2.24
CA VAL A 74 19.78 -12.77 -1.25
C VAL A 74 20.48 -11.46 -1.59
N VAL A 75 19.84 -10.35 -1.30
CA VAL A 75 20.38 -9.02 -1.60
C VAL A 75 20.75 -8.35 -0.29
N PRO A 76 22.04 -8.12 0.00
CA PRO A 76 22.42 -7.46 1.24
C PRO A 76 21.90 -6.02 1.26
N VAL A 77 21.12 -5.70 2.29
CA VAL A 77 20.57 -4.36 2.54
C VAL A 77 21.02 -3.88 3.91
N LYS A 78 21.55 -2.67 3.97
CA LYS A 78 21.98 -2.01 5.21
C LYS A 78 21.36 -0.64 5.34
N VAL A 79 20.85 -0.34 6.53
CA VAL A 79 20.32 0.96 6.92
C VAL A 79 21.11 1.49 8.10
N GLU A 80 21.61 2.71 7.97
CA GLU A 80 22.22 3.46 9.07
C GLU A 80 21.49 4.80 9.22
N VAL A 81 21.16 5.15 10.46
CA VAL A 81 20.48 6.40 10.79
C VAL A 81 21.39 7.22 11.68
N ASP A 82 21.81 8.39 11.20
CA ASP A 82 22.55 9.38 11.97
C ASP A 82 21.60 10.14 12.91
N HIS A 83 21.27 9.49 14.01
CA HIS A 83 20.38 10.02 15.02
C HIS A 83 20.79 9.48 16.40
N PRO A 84 20.68 10.29 17.48
CA PRO A 84 20.91 9.83 18.85
C PRO A 84 20.07 8.60 19.18
N MET A 85 20.53 7.81 20.17
CA MET A 85 19.83 6.64 20.72
C MET A 85 19.70 6.76 22.25
N GLU A 86 19.17 7.88 22.70
CA GLU A 86 18.97 8.21 24.12
C GLU A 86 17.51 7.93 24.55
N GLU A 87 17.23 7.75 25.85
CA GLU A 87 15.92 7.33 26.36
C GLU A 87 14.70 8.07 25.79
N LYS A 88 14.83 9.38 25.54
CA LYS A 88 13.76 10.24 25.02
C LYS A 88 14.00 10.72 23.59
N ASN A 89 15.15 10.38 23.01
CA ASN A 89 15.61 10.86 21.72
C ASN A 89 16.33 9.73 20.98
N TYR A 90 15.53 8.83 20.41
CA TYR A 90 16.03 7.66 19.71
C TYR A 90 15.18 7.30 18.49
N VAL A 91 15.76 6.55 17.56
CA VAL A 91 15.04 5.94 16.45
C VAL A 91 14.18 4.81 17.01
N LYS A 92 12.86 4.94 16.92
CA LYS A 92 11.92 3.93 17.46
C LYS A 92 11.78 2.70 16.59
N ALA A 93 11.76 2.92 15.27
CA ALA A 93 11.60 1.85 14.32
C ALA A 93 12.27 2.18 12.98
N ILE A 94 12.72 1.15 12.29
CA ILE A 94 13.12 1.19 10.89
C ILE A 94 12.15 0.28 10.13
N HIS A 95 11.49 0.84 9.11
CA HIS A 95 10.60 0.11 8.23
C HIS A 95 11.19 0.11 6.81
N ILE A 96 11.32 -1.08 6.20
CA ILE A 96 11.80 -1.22 4.82
C ILE A 96 10.61 -1.57 3.94
N LEU A 97 10.40 -0.74 2.92
CA LEU A 97 9.33 -0.91 1.94
C LEU A 97 9.89 -1.14 0.54
N ASN A 98 9.25 -2.00 -0.25
CA ASN A 98 9.55 -2.20 -1.67
C ASN A 98 8.27 -2.04 -2.51
N THR A 99 8.23 -1.00 -3.33
CA THR A 99 7.06 -0.63 -4.15
C THR A 99 6.76 -1.61 -5.28
N ALA A 100 7.74 -2.41 -5.71
CA ALA A 100 7.58 -3.39 -6.78
C ALA A 100 6.98 -4.73 -6.28
N ASN A 101 7.00 -4.97 -4.97
CA ASN A 101 6.46 -6.20 -4.39
C ASN A 101 4.94 -6.13 -4.27
N SER A 102 4.28 -7.30 -4.32
CA SER A 102 2.84 -7.39 -4.03
C SER A 102 2.55 -7.07 -2.56
N ASN A 103 3.44 -7.49 -1.66
CA ASN A 103 3.49 -6.97 -0.30
C ASN A 103 4.65 -5.98 -0.19
N ALA A 104 4.32 -4.71 -0.04
CA ALA A 104 5.32 -3.65 0.04
C ALA A 104 6.09 -3.67 1.36
N ARG A 105 5.57 -4.27 2.44
CA ARG A 105 6.14 -4.23 3.79
C ARG A 105 7.14 -5.37 3.99
N CYS A 106 8.42 -5.09 3.72
CA CYS A 106 9.47 -6.11 3.73
C CYS A 106 10.00 -6.44 5.13
N ALA A 107 10.26 -5.42 5.95
CA ALA A 107 10.79 -5.60 7.29
C ALA A 107 10.38 -4.46 8.22
N ASP A 108 10.10 -4.80 9.48
CA ASP A 108 9.91 -3.86 10.58
C ASP A 108 10.90 -4.18 11.68
N VAL A 109 11.65 -3.19 12.11
CA VAL A 109 12.70 -3.34 13.10
C VAL A 109 12.42 -2.35 14.21
N MET A 110 11.98 -2.86 15.35
CA MET A 110 11.70 -2.06 16.54
C MET A 110 12.99 -1.91 17.32
N LEU A 111 13.37 -0.66 17.57
CA LEU A 111 14.60 -0.31 18.25
C LEU A 111 14.29 0.30 19.62
N THR A 112 15.29 0.24 20.48
CA THR A 112 15.30 0.84 21.81
C THR A 112 16.64 1.56 22.00
N PRO A 113 16.77 2.46 22.98
CA PRO A 113 18.05 3.09 23.32
C PRO A 113 19.19 2.08 23.53
N ALA A 114 18.88 0.87 24.04
CA ALA A 114 19.86 -0.19 24.29
C ALA A 114 20.55 -0.70 23.01
N ASN A 115 19.99 -0.44 21.82
CA ASN A 115 20.65 -0.77 20.56
C ASN A 115 21.89 0.10 20.29
N GLY A 116 22.02 1.27 20.93
CA GLY A 116 23.18 2.17 20.82
C GLY A 116 23.33 2.90 19.48
N LYS A 117 22.84 2.32 18.38
CA LYS A 117 22.82 2.93 17.04
C LYS A 117 21.54 2.58 16.29
N GLY A 118 21.02 3.52 15.51
CA GLY A 118 20.00 3.25 14.49
C GLY A 118 20.62 2.46 13.33
N TYR A 119 20.68 1.14 13.46
CA TYR A 119 21.33 0.25 12.50
C TYR A 119 20.49 -0.99 12.23
N PHE A 120 20.39 -1.36 10.97
CA PHE A 120 19.81 -2.64 10.57
C PHE A 120 20.50 -3.17 9.31
N ALA A 121 20.79 -4.47 9.28
CA ALA A 121 21.32 -5.13 8.11
C ALA A 121 20.69 -6.51 7.95
N THR A 122 20.32 -6.85 6.71
CA THR A 122 19.75 -8.14 6.34
C THR A 122 20.14 -8.50 4.91
N ARG A 123 19.74 -9.68 4.46
CA ARG A 123 19.84 -10.15 3.07
C ARG A 123 18.46 -10.50 2.52
#